data_AF-A0A6B2UIT4-F1
#
_entry.id   AF-A0A6B2UIT4-F1
#
_cell.length_a   1.000
_cell.length_b   1.000
_cell.length_c   1.000
_cell.angle_alpha   90.00
_cell.angle_beta   90.00
_cell.angle_gamma   90.00
#
_symmetry.space_group_name_H-M   'P 1'
#
loop_
_entity.id
_entity.type
_entity.pdbx_description
1 polymer ?
#
loop_
_entity_poly.entity_id
_entity_poly.type
_entity_poly.pdbx_seq_one_letter_code
_entity_poly.pdbx_strand_id
1 'polypeptide(L)' 'MSRPDTSATLLAGLLLGAGALHFARPAPFDAIVPRNLPGSPRTWTRLSGVAECAVGAAVAVPATRSRGALAA' A
#
# COMPACT_ATOMS: atom_id res chain seq x y z
N MET A 1 -23.27 -5.60 19.02
CA MET A 1 -21.97 -6.08 18.50
C MET A 1 -21.77 -5.45 17.13
N SER A 2 -20.85 -4.49 16.98
CA SER A 2 -20.53 -3.94 15.65
C SER A 2 -20.06 -5.09 14.76
N ARG A 3 -20.60 -5.15 13.54
CA ARG A 3 -20.18 -6.12 12.52
C ARG A 3 -18.66 -6.01 12.37
N PRO A 4 -17.91 -7.13 12.30
CA PRO A 4 -16.50 -7.06 11.96
C PRO A 4 -16.35 -6.27 10.67
N ASP A 5 -15.41 -5.32 10.67
CA ASP A 5 -15.25 -4.35 9.58
C ASP A 5 -14.49 -5.03 8.42
N THR A 6 -15.13 -6.04 7.82
CA THR A 6 -14.54 -6.96 6.86
C THR A 6 -13.87 -6.22 5.70
N SER A 7 -14.50 -5.14 5.21
CA SER A 7 -13.91 -4.30 4.15
C SER A 7 -12.61 -3.65 4.59
N ALA A 8 -12.52 -3.12 5.81
CA ALA A 8 -11.30 -2.52 6.33
C ALA A 8 -10.19 -3.56 6.50
N THR A 9 -10.52 -4.76 7.00
CA THR A 9 -9.56 -5.87 7.12
C THR A 9 -9.05 -6.33 5.76
N LEU A 10 -9.93 -6.49 4.77
CA LEU A 10 -9.56 -6.89 3.42
C LEU A 10 -8.70 -5.83 2.73
N LEU A 11 -9.08 -4.55 2.84
CA LEU A 11 -8.31 -3.45 2.29
C LEU A 11 -6.92 -3.34 2.94
N ALA A 12 -6.85 -3.40 4.27
CA ALA A 12 -5.58 -3.40 4.98
C ALA A 12 -4.69 -4.58 4.54
N GLY A 13 -5.26 -5.78 4.45
CA GLY A 13 -4.55 -6.97 3.98
C GLY A 13 -4.03 -6.84 2.55
N LEU A 14 -4.86 -6.30 1.65
CA LEU A 14 -4.47 -6.03 0.25
C LEU A 14 -3.30 -5.04 0.19
N LEU A 15 -3.41 -3.90 0.87
CA LEU A 15 -2.38 -2.85 0.85
C LEU A 15 -1.08 -3.30 1.49
N LEU A 16 -1.14 -3.99 2.63
CA LEU A 16 0.06 -4.54 3.28
C LEU A 16 0.71 -5.63 2.43
N GLY A 17 -0.09 -6.49 1.79
CA GLY A 17 0.39 -7.52 0.90
C GLY A 17 1.05 -6.96 -0.37
N ALA A 18 0.40 -5.99 -1.01
CA ALA A 18 0.95 -5.29 -2.17
C ALA A 18 2.22 -4.51 -1.81
N GLY A 19 2.22 -3.80 -0.68
CA GLY A 19 3.37 -3.05 -0.19
C GLY A 19 4.56 -3.96 0.10
N ALA A 20 4.33 -5.13 0.70
CA ALA A 20 5.38 -6.14 0.88
C ALA A 20 5.91 -6.67 -0.46
N LEU A 21 5.04 -6.86 -1.47
CA LEU A 21 5.43 -7.37 -2.78
C LEU A 21 6.33 -6.40 -3.55
N HIS A 22 6.17 -5.08 -3.35
CA HIS A 22 7.09 -4.07 -3.88
C HIS A 22 8.53 -4.27 -3.41
N PHE A 23 8.77 -4.90 -2.25
CA PHE A 23 10.12 -5.21 -1.76
C PHE A 23 10.55 -6.64 -2.10
N ALA A 24 9.63 -7.61 -1.98
CA ALA A 24 9.92 -9.02 -2.17
C ALA A 24 10.06 -9.41 -3.66
N ARG A 25 9.22 -8.84 -4.54
CA ARG A 25 9.23 -9.08 -5.99
C ARG A 25 9.01 -7.77 -6.75
N PRO A 26 10.00 -6.87 -6.75
CA PRO A 26 9.86 -5.52 -7.33
C PRO A 26 9.79 -5.48 -8.86
N ALA A 27 10.28 -6.50 -9.58
CA ALA A 27 10.44 -6.44 -11.03
C ALA A 27 9.16 -6.13 -11.84
N PRO A 28 7.98 -6.70 -11.51
CA PRO A 28 6.72 -6.35 -12.19
C PRO A 28 6.32 -4.88 -11.96
N PHE A 29 6.61 -4.32 -10.78
CA PHE A 29 6.31 -2.94 -10.45
C PHE A 29 7.26 -1.96 -11.13
N ASP A 30 8.56 -2.28 -11.16
CA ASP A 30 9.55 -1.46 -11.88
C ASP A 30 9.21 -1.34 -13.37
N ALA A 31 8.68 -2.40 -13.98
CA ALA A 31 8.35 -2.43 -15.40
C ALA A 31 7.22 -1.48 -15.80
N ILE A 32 6.35 -1.10 -14.85
CA ILE A 32 5.23 -0.17 -15.10
C ILE A 32 5.58 1.28 -14.77
N VAL A 33 6.73 1.56 -14.12
CA VAL A 33 7.13 2.93 -13.79
C VAL A 33 7.45 3.71 -15.08
N PRO A 34 6.81 4.87 -15.31
CA PRO A 34 7.10 5.69 -16.49
C PRO A 34 8.56 6.14 -16.56
N ARG A 35 9.17 6.01 -17.75
CA ARG A 35 10.59 6.37 -17.99
C ARG A 35 10.88 7.87 -17.86
N ASN A 36 9.87 8.73 -17.89
CA ASN A 36 10.02 10.18 -17.74
C ASN A 36 10.06 10.64 -16.28
N LEU A 37 9.84 9.74 -15.30
CA LEU A 37 10.01 10.09 -13.89
C LEU A 37 11.49 10.21 -13.53
N PRO A 38 11.85 11.17 -12.66
CA PRO A 38 13.23 11.32 -12.21
C PRO A 38 13.67 10.14 -11.35
N GLY A 39 14.94 9.75 -11.49
CA GLY A 39 15.53 8.64 -10.72
C GLY A 39 15.29 7.26 -11.32
N SER A 40 15.42 6.21 -10.51
CA SER A 40 15.27 4.83 -10.97
C SER A 40 13.84 4.31 -10.76
N PRO A 41 13.32 3.44 -11.64
CA PRO A 41 12.06 2.71 -11.41
C PRO A 41 12.00 2.06 -10.03
N ARG A 42 13.11 1.46 -9.60
CA ARG A 42 13.25 0.82 -8.28
C ARG A 42 12.99 1.78 -7.11
N THR A 43 13.39 3.04 -7.25
CA THR A 43 13.15 4.07 -6.23
C THR A 43 11.66 4.30 -6.07
N TRP A 44 10.94 4.48 -7.18
CA TRP A 44 9.49 4.67 -7.18
C TRP A 44 8.75 3.46 -6.65
N THR A 45 9.12 2.25 -7.07
CA THR A 45 8.57 1.00 -6.53
C THR A 45 8.72 0.92 -5.00
N ARG A 46 9.89 1.24 -4.46
CA ARG A 46 10.09 1.23 -3.00
C ARG A 46 9.28 2.30 -2.27
N LEU A 47 9.20 3.52 -2.83
CA LEU A 47 8.41 4.60 -2.25
C LEU A 47 6.91 4.24 -2.25
N SER A 48 6.40 3.67 -3.33
CA SER A 48 5.03 3.14 -3.41
C SER A 48 4.81 2.04 -2.38
N GLY A 49 5.74 1.09 -2.25
CA GLY A 49 5.66 0.03 -1.25
C GLY A 49 5.60 0.57 0.19
N VAL A 50 6.36 1.61 0.52
CA VAL A 50 6.27 2.30 1.83
C VAL A 50 4.91 2.96 2.00
N ALA A 51 4.42 3.66 0.96
CA ALA A 51 3.13 4.35 1.01
C ALA A 51 1.97 3.36 1.22
N GLU A 52 1.92 2.26 0.46
CA GLU A 52 0.91 1.21 0.62
C GLU A 52 0.95 0.59 2.01
N CYS A 53 2.14 0.26 2.53
CA CYS A 53 2.28 -0.25 3.88
C CYS A 53 1.78 0.74 4.95
N ALA A 54 2.10 2.03 4.79
CA ALA A 54 1.66 3.07 5.71
C ALA A 54 0.13 3.25 5.68
N VAL A 55 -0.47 3.29 4.50
CA VAL A 55 -1.94 3.39 4.33
C VAL A 55 -2.62 2.13 4.85
N GLY A 56 -2.10 0.94 4.53
CA GLY A 56 -2.62 -0.34 5.03
C GLY A 56 -2.61 -0.44 6.55
N ALA A 57 -1.51 0.00 7.19
CA ALA A 57 -1.42 0.09 8.65
C ALA A 57 -2.42 1.12 9.23
N ALA A 58 -2.60 2.26 8.56
CA ALA A 58 -3.55 3.28 8.98
C ALA A 58 -5.01 2.79 8.89
N VAL A 59 -5.35 1.98 7.88
CA VAL A 59 -6.67 1.33 7.74
C VAL A 59 -6.89 0.26 8.82
N ALA A 60 -5.85 -0.50 9.15
CA ALA A 60 -5.91 -1.58 10.14
C ALA A 60 -6.22 -1.06 11.56
N VAL A 61 -5.66 0.09 11.94
CA VAL A 61 -5.84 0.68 13.28
C VAL A 61 -7.16 1.47 13.34
N PRO A 62 -8.13 1.11 14.22
CA PRO A 62 -9.44 1.78 14.27
C PRO A 62 -9.37 3.30 14.44
N ALA A 63 -8.39 3.80 15.21
CA ALA A 63 -8.20 5.23 15.47
C ALA A 63 -7.81 6.04 14.22
N THR A 64 -7.19 5.40 13.22
CA THR A 64 -6.75 6.06 11.98
C THR A 64 -7.51 5.60 10.74
N ARG A 65 -8.41 4.62 10.89
CA ARG A 65 -9.07 3.93 9.77
C ARG A 65 -9.75 4.88 8.79
N SER A 66 -10.51 5.86 9.27
CA SER A 66 -11.21 6.80 8.39
C SER A 66 -10.24 7.60 7.52
N ARG A 67 -9.10 8.03 8.08
CA ARG A 67 -8.05 8.75 7.33
C ARG A 67 -7.31 7.82 6.39
N GLY A 68 -7.01 6.60 6.84
CA GLY A 68 -6.40 5.56 6.01
C GLY A 68 -7.28 5.21 4.80
N ALA A 69 -8.59 5.07 5.01
CA ALA A 69 -9.55 4.76 3.95
C ALA A 69 -9.73 5.91 2.95
N LEU A 70 -9.57 7.16 3.39
CA LEU A 70 -9.57 8.32 2.49
C LEU A 70 -8.28 8.39 1.64
N ALA A 71 -7.17 7.88 2.17
CA ALA A 71 -5.89 7.88 1.51
C ALA A 71 -5.67 6.66 0.57
N ALA A 72 -6.55 5.66 0.66
CA ALA A 72 -6.56 4.45 -0.18
C ALA A 72 -7.40 4.68 -1.44
#